data_AF-A0A9D6E365-F1
#
_entry.id   AF-A0A9D6E365-F1
#
_cell.length_a   1.000
_cell.length_b   1.000
_cell.length_c   1.000
_cell.angle_alpha   90.00
_cell.angle_beta   90.00
_cell.angle_gamma   90.00
#
_symmetry.space_group_name_H-M   'P 1'
#
loop_
_entity.id
_entity.type
_entity.pdbx_description
1 polymer ?
#
loop_
_entity_poly.entity_id
_entity_poly.type
_entity_poly.pdbx_seq_one_letter_code
_entity_poly.pdbx_strand_id
1 'polypeptide(L)'
;MPDPQSSQILVVDDNPQNVTLLKVYLSGDGYRVITAFDGSEALQKIDTTPPDLVLLDIMMPRVDGYEVLEQMKKNPATWFVPIIMLTSLSDREDRLRAIELGADDFITKPFNKLELMTRVRALLRLKHLHDDLDDARHIIYTLAVALEAKDPYTKGHSERVGAFSAAIAMEMGLSRREANYCIHAGILHDIGKIGLSEAILRKAGPLSGDEYDEVKKHPTISFEICKPLRMCAPYLPIIKHHQERYDGKGYPDGLSGDEIPIGARVMAVADAYDAMTSSRAYRQSLPEEEALSRLRKSAGSQLDPAVVEAFFRIYERKRILESAQASASLGRHFIDYIFDLYLQPLRTAGGG
;
A
#
# COMPACT_ATOMS: atom_id res chain seq x y z
N MET A 1 -7.38 10.87 -23.53
CA MET A 1 -5.97 10.42 -23.56
C MET A 1 -5.19 11.46 -22.78
N PRO A 2 -4.29 11.07 -21.87
CA PRO A 2 -3.41 12.05 -21.20
C PRO A 2 -2.69 12.89 -22.27
N ASP A 3 -2.48 14.16 -21.97
CA ASP A 3 -1.84 15.10 -22.88
C ASP A 3 -0.38 14.67 -23.13
N PRO A 4 0.03 14.35 -24.37
CA PRO A 4 1.42 13.98 -24.68
C PRO A 4 2.45 15.00 -24.19
N GLN A 5 2.03 16.27 -23.99
CA GLN A 5 2.90 17.39 -23.66
C GLN A 5 3.46 17.38 -22.23
N SER A 6 2.93 16.54 -21.33
CA SER A 6 3.43 16.43 -19.96
C SER A 6 4.44 15.30 -19.76
N SER A 7 4.47 14.28 -20.62
CA SER A 7 5.30 13.10 -20.36
C SER A 7 6.76 13.31 -20.73
N GLN A 8 7.65 12.91 -19.82
CA GLN A 8 9.09 12.96 -19.91
C GLN A 8 9.67 11.58 -20.20
N ILE A 9 10.35 11.43 -21.33
CA ILE A 9 10.96 10.17 -21.76
C ILE A 9 12.48 10.30 -21.66
N LEU A 10 13.13 9.35 -21.01
CA LEU A 10 14.59 9.24 -20.98
C LEU A 10 15.05 8.34 -22.12
N VAL A 11 15.96 8.84 -22.96
CA VAL A 11 16.61 8.07 -24.03
C VAL A 11 18.07 7.84 -23.64
N VAL A 12 18.48 6.58 -23.57
CA VAL A 12 19.83 6.17 -23.18
C VAL A 12 20.42 5.31 -24.29
N ASP A 13 21.46 5.82 -24.95
CA ASP A 13 22.19 5.10 -26.01
C ASP A 13 23.58 5.74 -26.15
N ASP A 14 24.64 4.93 -26.24
CA ASP A 14 26.02 5.42 -26.32
C ASP A 14 26.37 6.01 -27.70
N ASN A 15 25.51 5.79 -28.70
CA ASN A 15 25.63 6.36 -30.03
C ASN A 15 24.81 7.67 -30.16
N PRO A 16 25.48 8.83 -30.34
CA PRO A 16 24.80 10.12 -30.44
C PRO A 16 23.80 10.23 -31.60
N GLN A 17 23.98 9.45 -32.67
CA GLN A 17 23.07 9.45 -33.82
C GLN A 17 21.72 8.82 -33.45
N ASN A 18 21.73 7.72 -32.68
CA ASN A 18 20.52 7.06 -32.19
C ASN A 18 19.77 7.99 -31.24
N VAL A 19 20.48 8.59 -30.28
CA VAL A 19 19.90 9.57 -29.33
C VAL A 19 19.25 10.73 -30.08
N THR A 20 19.93 11.30 -31.08
CA THR A 20 19.41 12.41 -31.88
C THR A 20 18.16 12.01 -32.65
N LEU A 21 18.17 10.83 -33.28
CA LEU A 21 17.03 10.31 -34.04
C LEU A 21 15.80 10.09 -33.16
N LEU A 22 15.97 9.39 -32.04
CA LEU A 22 14.89 9.11 -31.09
C LEU A 22 14.34 10.40 -30.49
N LYS A 23 15.21 11.36 -30.15
CA LYS A 23 14.78 12.69 -29.68
C LYS A 23 13.91 13.40 -30.71
N VAL A 24 14.29 13.38 -31.99
CA VAL A 24 13.47 13.98 -33.07
C VAL A 24 12.12 13.28 -33.20
N TYR A 25 12.08 11.95 -33.13
CA TYR A 25 10.83 11.19 -33.21
C TYR A 25 9.88 11.50 -32.05
N LEU A 26 10.38 11.52 -30.82
CA LEU A 26 9.59 11.73 -29.62
C LEU A 26 9.16 13.19 -29.46
N SER A 27 10.07 14.15 -29.62
CA SER A 27 9.73 15.57 -29.51
C SER A 27 8.77 16.03 -30.61
N GLY A 28 8.82 15.41 -31.80
CA GLY A 28 7.86 15.68 -32.88
C GLY A 28 6.41 15.28 -32.54
N ASP A 29 6.22 14.36 -31.60
CA ASP A 29 4.91 13.93 -31.09
C ASP A 29 4.56 14.64 -29.75
N GLY A 30 5.37 15.61 -29.30
CA GLY A 30 5.08 16.49 -28.16
C GLY A 30 5.73 16.09 -26.83
N TYR A 31 6.49 14.99 -26.77
CA TYR A 31 7.12 14.52 -25.54
C TYR A 31 8.33 15.36 -25.12
N ARG A 32 8.52 15.52 -23.80
CA ARG A 32 9.77 16.06 -23.24
C ARG A 32 10.81 14.96 -23.24
N VAL A 33 11.97 15.20 -23.85
CA VAL A 33 13.01 14.18 -23.99
C VAL A 33 14.23 14.57 -23.19
N ILE A 34 14.60 13.72 -22.25
CA ILE A 34 15.90 13.73 -21.58
C ILE A 34 16.78 12.68 -22.26
N THR A 35 18.06 12.97 -22.40
CA THR A 35 19.02 12.06 -23.04
C THR A 35 20.14 11.71 -22.09
N ALA A 36 20.67 10.50 -22.16
CA ALA A 36 21.91 10.07 -21.52
C ALA A 36 22.72 9.21 -22.50
N PHE A 37 24.04 9.18 -22.34
CA PHE A 37 24.96 8.49 -23.25
C PHE A 37 25.68 7.30 -22.60
N ASP A 38 25.39 7.03 -21.33
CA ASP A 38 25.85 5.83 -20.63
C ASP A 38 24.91 5.50 -19.45
N GLY A 39 25.03 4.30 -18.91
CA GLY A 39 24.18 3.86 -17.79
C GLY A 39 24.39 4.62 -16.49
N SER A 40 25.58 5.16 -16.22
CA SER A 40 25.85 5.95 -15.01
C SER A 40 25.15 7.31 -15.05
N GLU A 41 25.20 7.99 -16.20
CA GLU A 41 24.48 9.23 -16.45
C GLU A 41 22.96 9.02 -16.40
N ALA A 42 22.48 7.89 -16.94
CA ALA A 42 21.07 7.53 -16.89
C ALA A 42 20.57 7.40 -15.44
N LEU A 43 21.26 6.62 -14.61
CA LEU A 43 20.92 6.42 -13.20
C LEU A 43 20.92 7.74 -12.42
N GLN A 44 21.93 8.59 -12.60
CA GLN A 44 21.98 9.91 -11.96
C GLN A 44 20.76 10.77 -12.31
N LYS A 45 20.33 10.74 -13.58
CA LYS A 45 19.16 11.50 -14.05
C LYS A 45 17.85 10.92 -13.50
N ILE A 46 17.74 9.60 -13.47
CA ILE A 46 16.59 8.89 -12.89
C ILE A 46 16.42 9.25 -11.41
N ASP A 47 17.50 9.27 -10.64
CA ASP A 47 17.47 9.61 -9.21
C ASP A 47 17.09 11.08 -8.95
N THR A 48 17.44 11.99 -9.88
CA THR A 48 17.13 13.42 -9.74
C THR A 48 15.69 13.73 -10.12
N THR A 49 15.22 13.18 -11.24
CA THR A 49 13.85 13.35 -11.72
C THR A 49 13.43 12.09 -12.47
N PRO A 50 12.63 11.20 -11.85
CA PRO A 50 12.17 9.99 -12.48
C PRO A 50 11.43 10.27 -13.80
N PRO A 51 11.79 9.60 -14.91
CA PRO A 51 11.07 9.73 -16.17
C PRO A 51 9.78 8.90 -16.17
N ASP A 52 8.90 9.17 -17.13
CA ASP A 52 7.65 8.44 -17.34
C ASP A 52 7.83 7.17 -18.20
N LEU A 53 8.94 7.10 -18.94
CA LEU A 53 9.35 5.95 -19.74
C LEU A 53 10.85 6.04 -20.05
N VAL A 54 11.52 4.90 -20.15
CA VAL A 54 12.94 4.82 -20.56
C VAL A 54 13.06 4.03 -21.87
N LEU A 55 13.77 4.60 -22.84
CA LEU A 55 14.31 3.87 -23.99
C LEU A 55 15.78 3.58 -23.69
N LEU A 56 16.16 2.32 -23.57
CA LEU A 56 17.45 1.92 -22.99
C LEU A 56 18.22 0.99 -23.93
N ASP A 57 19.36 1.44 -24.43
CA ASP A 57 20.27 0.56 -25.14
C ASP A 57 20.82 -0.54 -24.24
N ILE A 58 20.96 -1.75 -24.79
CA ILE A 58 21.51 -2.89 -24.06
C ILE A 58 23.02 -2.73 -23.89
N MET A 59 23.71 -2.42 -24.98
CA MET A 59 25.16 -2.49 -25.06
C MET A 59 25.76 -1.10 -24.86
N MET A 60 26.21 -0.79 -23.65
CA MET A 60 26.85 0.49 -23.31
C MET A 60 28.09 0.27 -22.45
N PRO A 61 29.08 1.17 -22.50
CA PRO A 61 30.29 1.05 -21.69
C PRO A 61 30.03 1.34 -20.20
N ARG A 62 30.83 0.70 -19.34
CA ARG A 62 30.85 0.79 -17.86
C ARG A 62 29.63 0.20 -17.17
N VAL A 63 28.44 0.75 -17.43
CA VAL A 63 27.17 0.28 -16.88
C VAL A 63 26.28 -0.03 -18.07
N ASP A 64 25.99 -1.32 -18.27
CA ASP A 64 25.17 -1.77 -19.38
C ASP A 64 23.67 -1.54 -19.14
N GLY A 65 22.84 -1.75 -20.17
CA GLY A 65 21.40 -1.58 -20.04
C GLY A 65 20.72 -2.56 -19.09
N TYR A 66 21.29 -3.75 -18.88
CA TYR A 66 20.75 -4.73 -17.93
C TYR A 66 20.94 -4.28 -16.49
N GLU A 67 22.09 -3.70 -16.18
CA GLU A 67 22.37 -3.15 -14.84
C GLU A 67 21.44 -1.98 -14.51
N VAL A 68 21.19 -1.07 -15.47
CA VAL A 68 20.23 0.03 -15.28
C VAL A 68 18.81 -0.52 -15.08
N LEU A 69 18.39 -1.47 -15.92
CA LEU A 69 17.08 -2.13 -15.82
C LEU A 69 16.90 -2.77 -14.43
N GLU A 70 17.88 -3.55 -13.99
CA GLU A 70 17.82 -4.26 -12.72
C GLU A 70 17.72 -3.28 -11.53
N GLN A 71 18.52 -2.21 -11.52
CA GLN A 71 18.47 -1.19 -10.47
C GLN A 71 17.13 -0.45 -10.43
N MET A 72 16.56 -0.12 -11.59
CA MET A 72 15.25 0.52 -11.66
C MET A 72 14.13 -0.39 -11.17
N LYS A 73 14.12 -1.67 -11.58
CA LYS A 73 13.08 -2.62 -11.16
C LYS A 73 13.16 -3.01 -9.68
N LYS A 74 14.33 -2.83 -9.07
CA LYS A 74 14.60 -2.96 -7.64
C LYS A 74 14.08 -1.77 -6.81
N ASN A 75 14.29 -0.55 -7.31
CA ASN A 75 13.95 0.66 -6.59
C ASN A 75 12.41 0.93 -6.53
N PRO A 76 11.79 1.02 -5.34
CA PRO A 76 10.36 1.29 -5.20
C PRO A 76 9.87 2.62 -5.80
N ALA A 77 10.76 3.59 -6.03
CA ALA A 77 10.40 4.84 -6.69
C ALA A 77 10.32 4.73 -8.23
N THR A 78 10.95 3.71 -8.83
CA THR A 78 11.10 3.60 -10.29
C THR A 78 10.71 2.24 -10.86
N TRP A 79 10.34 1.25 -10.04
CA TRP A 79 10.01 -0.10 -10.48
C TRP A 79 8.87 -0.17 -11.51
N PHE A 80 7.90 0.76 -11.42
CA PHE A 80 6.78 0.84 -12.36
C PHE A 80 7.07 1.72 -13.59
N VAL A 81 8.21 2.42 -13.64
CA VAL A 81 8.59 3.15 -14.85
C VAL A 81 8.81 2.14 -15.97
N PRO A 82 8.09 2.26 -17.10
CA PRO A 82 8.21 1.33 -18.21
C PRO A 82 9.56 1.51 -18.91
N ILE A 83 10.22 0.38 -19.19
CA ILE A 83 11.53 0.35 -19.87
C ILE A 83 11.39 -0.44 -21.16
N ILE A 84 11.71 0.23 -22.28
CA ILE A 84 11.81 -0.39 -23.61
C ILE A 84 13.29 -0.59 -23.93
N MET A 85 13.72 -1.84 -24.04
CA MET A 85 15.10 -2.17 -24.41
C MET A 85 15.33 -1.96 -25.91
N LEU A 86 16.43 -1.31 -26.28
CA LEU A 86 16.85 -1.12 -27.67
C LEU A 86 17.89 -2.18 -28.01
N THR A 87 17.58 -3.05 -28.96
CA THR A 87 18.39 -4.26 -29.24
C THR A 87 18.92 -4.26 -30.67
N SER A 88 19.98 -5.02 -30.94
CA SER A 88 20.37 -5.37 -32.32
C SER A 88 19.60 -6.60 -32.83
N LEU A 89 19.65 -6.86 -34.14
CA LEU A 89 18.77 -7.80 -34.87
C LEU A 89 18.89 -9.30 -34.52
N SER A 90 19.82 -9.71 -33.65
CA SER A 90 20.25 -11.12 -33.59
C SER A 90 20.17 -11.84 -32.25
N ASP A 91 19.67 -11.26 -31.16
CA ASP A 91 19.77 -11.96 -29.88
C ASP A 91 18.43 -12.34 -29.24
N ARG A 92 18.03 -13.59 -29.49
CA ARG A 92 16.96 -14.25 -28.72
C ARG A 92 17.34 -14.31 -27.24
N GLU A 93 18.62 -14.47 -26.93
CA GLU A 93 19.12 -14.55 -25.56
C GLU A 93 19.00 -13.19 -24.86
N ASP A 94 19.33 -12.09 -25.54
CA ASP A 94 19.14 -10.75 -24.97
C ASP A 94 17.68 -10.46 -24.63
N ARG A 95 16.76 -10.83 -25.54
CA ARG A 95 15.32 -10.63 -25.31
C ARG A 95 14.81 -11.45 -24.14
N LEU A 96 15.27 -12.70 -24.02
CA LEU A 96 14.90 -13.56 -22.88
C LEU A 96 15.42 -12.97 -21.57
N ARG A 97 16.71 -12.58 -21.53
CA ARG A 97 17.33 -11.96 -20.35
C ARG A 97 16.62 -10.66 -19.94
N ALA A 98 16.29 -9.80 -20.91
CA ALA A 98 15.57 -8.56 -20.65
C ALA A 98 14.20 -8.81 -20.02
N ILE A 99 13.44 -9.79 -20.53
CA ILE A 99 12.13 -10.16 -19.97
C ILE A 99 12.29 -10.70 -18.55
N GLU A 100 13.29 -11.55 -18.29
CA GLU A 100 13.56 -12.11 -16.96
C GLU A 100 13.92 -11.03 -15.93
N LEU A 101 14.61 -9.97 -16.37
CA LEU A 101 14.94 -8.81 -15.54
C LEU A 101 13.79 -7.78 -15.42
N GLY A 102 12.65 -8.03 -16.07
CA GLY A 102 11.44 -7.23 -15.95
C GLY A 102 11.29 -6.10 -16.98
N ALA A 103 11.99 -6.14 -18.11
CA ALA A 103 11.75 -5.19 -19.20
C ALA A 103 10.29 -5.27 -19.69
N ASP A 104 9.68 -4.11 -19.93
CA ASP A 104 8.28 -4.01 -20.34
C ASP A 104 8.10 -4.26 -21.84
N ASP A 105 9.12 -3.91 -22.63
CA ASP A 105 9.14 -4.16 -24.07
C ASP A 105 10.56 -4.08 -24.65
N PHE A 106 10.71 -4.37 -25.94
CA PHE A 106 11.96 -4.20 -26.69
C PHE A 106 11.67 -3.71 -28.12
N ILE A 107 12.63 -2.99 -28.70
CA ILE A 107 12.62 -2.53 -30.09
C ILE A 107 13.96 -2.83 -30.74
N THR A 108 13.90 -3.39 -31.93
CA THR A 108 15.10 -3.75 -32.69
C THR A 108 15.58 -2.57 -33.54
N LYS A 109 16.90 -2.35 -33.58
CA LYS A 109 17.60 -1.42 -34.47
C LYS A 109 17.70 -2.02 -35.88
N PRO A 110 17.45 -1.26 -36.97
CA PRO A 110 17.16 0.18 -37.02
C PRO A 110 15.72 0.52 -36.65
N PHE A 111 15.53 1.66 -35.98
CA PHE A 111 14.23 2.05 -35.42
C PHE A 111 13.18 2.39 -36.48
N ASN A 112 12.04 1.72 -36.44
CA ASN A 112 10.85 2.14 -37.17
C ASN A 112 10.05 3.15 -36.32
N LYS A 113 9.86 4.38 -36.82
CA LYS A 113 9.12 5.43 -36.08
C LYS A 113 7.72 4.97 -35.65
N LEU A 114 6.97 4.32 -36.54
CA LEU A 114 5.58 3.92 -36.24
C LEU A 114 5.54 2.87 -35.14
N GLU A 115 6.43 1.88 -35.19
CA GLU A 115 6.55 0.85 -34.15
C GLU A 115 6.92 1.48 -32.80
N LEU A 116 7.97 2.31 -32.78
CA LEU A 116 8.43 3.01 -31.58
C LEU A 116 7.30 3.81 -30.94
N MET A 117 6.64 4.69 -31.71
CA MET A 117 5.60 5.55 -31.16
C MET A 117 4.39 4.75 -30.67
N THR A 118 4.07 3.62 -31.30
CA THR A 118 2.96 2.77 -30.88
C THR A 118 3.23 2.15 -29.51
N ARG A 119 4.44 1.60 -29.30
CA ARG A 119 4.85 0.99 -28.03
C ARG A 119 4.96 2.04 -26.92
N VAL A 120 5.60 3.18 -27.20
CA VAL A 120 5.72 4.31 -26.27
C VAL A 120 4.35 4.79 -25.78
N ARG A 121 3.38 5.00 -26.68
CA ARG A 121 2.02 5.43 -26.28
C ARG A 121 1.30 4.39 -25.43
N ALA A 122 1.45 3.11 -25.75
CA ALA A 122 0.81 2.04 -25.00
C ALA A 122 1.34 1.95 -23.56
N LEU A 123 2.66 1.98 -23.40
CA LEU A 123 3.30 1.90 -22.07
C LEU A 123 3.09 3.17 -21.25
N LEU A 124 3.17 4.36 -21.86
CA LEU A 124 2.84 5.61 -21.16
C LEU A 124 1.38 5.61 -20.69
N ARG A 125 0.44 5.03 -21.46
CA ARG A 125 -0.95 4.91 -21.00
C ARG A 125 -1.06 4.00 -19.79
N LEU A 126 -0.33 2.89 -19.73
CA LEU A 126 -0.30 2.01 -18.57
C LEU A 126 0.30 2.72 -17.35
N LYS A 127 1.41 3.45 -17.56
CA LYS A 127 2.08 4.25 -16.53
C LYS A 127 1.15 5.29 -15.92
N HIS A 128 0.50 6.12 -16.74
CA HIS A 128 -0.45 7.12 -16.22
C HIS A 128 -1.63 6.50 -15.47
N LEU A 129 -2.17 5.37 -15.96
CA LEU A 129 -3.25 4.67 -15.24
C LEU A 129 -2.80 4.16 -13.87
N HIS A 130 -1.54 3.75 -13.74
CA HIS A 130 -0.97 3.36 -12.46
C HIS A 130 -0.74 4.57 -11.56
N ASP A 131 -0.16 5.66 -12.07
CA ASP A 131 0.03 6.89 -11.30
C ASP A 131 -1.30 7.44 -10.79
N ASP A 132 -2.33 7.52 -11.64
CA ASP A 132 -3.67 7.97 -11.25
C ASP A 132 -4.23 7.11 -10.09
N LEU A 133 -3.94 5.81 -10.11
CA LEU A 133 -4.37 4.87 -9.07
C LEU A 133 -3.58 5.07 -7.76
N ASP A 134 -2.29 5.37 -7.87
CA ASP A 134 -1.41 5.59 -6.73
C ASP A 134 -1.67 6.96 -6.08
N ASP A 135 -1.88 8.01 -6.88
CA ASP A 135 -2.29 9.35 -6.44
C ASP A 135 -3.63 9.30 -5.70
N ALA A 136 -4.62 8.60 -6.26
CA ALA A 136 -5.91 8.43 -5.60
C ALA A 136 -5.77 7.71 -4.25
N ARG A 137 -4.89 6.71 -4.17
CA ARG A 137 -4.57 6.02 -2.91
C ARG A 137 -3.87 6.94 -1.91
N HIS A 138 -2.93 7.75 -2.38
CA HIS A 138 -2.21 8.73 -1.54
C HIS A 138 -3.14 9.81 -1.00
N ILE A 139 -4.09 10.32 -1.79
CA ILE A 139 -5.08 11.32 -1.33
C ILE A 139 -5.91 10.74 -0.19
N ILE A 140 -6.39 9.50 -0.35
CA ILE A 140 -7.20 8.82 0.65
C ILE A 140 -6.43 8.63 1.96
N TYR A 141 -5.17 8.21 1.88
CA TYR A 141 -4.30 8.11 3.06
C TYR A 141 -3.97 9.45 3.68
N THR A 142 -3.76 10.49 2.88
CA THR A 142 -3.54 11.85 3.38
C THR A 142 -4.77 12.34 4.16
N LEU A 143 -5.98 12.02 3.70
CA LEU A 143 -7.21 12.36 4.42
C LEU A 143 -7.32 11.62 5.76
N ALA A 144 -6.95 10.33 5.81
CA ALA A 144 -6.91 9.57 7.05
C ALA A 144 -5.92 10.20 8.05
N VAL A 145 -4.68 10.51 7.61
CA VAL A 145 -3.67 11.18 8.44
C VAL A 145 -4.15 12.57 8.90
N ALA A 146 -4.82 13.33 8.04
CA ALA A 146 -5.36 14.64 8.39
C ALA A 146 -6.49 14.54 9.44
N LEU A 147 -7.32 13.49 9.38
CA LEU A 147 -8.30 13.21 10.42
C LEU A 147 -7.62 12.83 11.73
N GLU A 148 -6.60 11.98 11.69
CA GLU A 148 -5.83 11.65 12.89
C GLU A 148 -5.16 12.87 13.51
N ALA A 149 -4.74 13.85 12.70
CA ALA A 149 -4.18 15.10 13.21
C ALA A 149 -5.21 15.94 13.99
N LYS A 150 -6.51 15.82 13.69
CA LYS A 150 -7.59 16.47 14.46
C LYS A 150 -7.86 15.77 15.79
N ASP A 151 -7.57 14.48 15.85
CA ASP A 151 -7.76 13.62 17.01
C ASP A 151 -6.39 13.16 17.57
N PRO A 152 -5.85 13.86 18.60
CA PRO A 152 -4.57 13.52 19.22
C PRO A 152 -4.45 12.05 19.69
N TYR A 153 -5.57 11.32 19.79
CA TYR A 153 -5.65 9.95 20.28
C TYR A 153 -5.42 8.88 19.19
N THR A 154 -5.49 9.23 17.91
CA THR A 154 -5.49 8.26 16.80
C THR A 154 -4.18 8.20 16.03
N LYS A 155 -3.14 8.95 16.41
CA LYS A 155 -1.88 8.97 15.66
C LYS A 155 -1.28 7.56 15.49
N GLY A 156 -1.23 7.09 14.24
CA GLY A 156 -0.73 5.77 13.85
C GLY A 156 -1.61 4.60 14.31
N HIS A 157 -2.79 4.87 14.89
CA HIS A 157 -3.76 3.85 15.29
C HIS A 157 -4.26 3.10 14.07
N SER A 158 -4.66 3.82 13.02
CA SER A 158 -5.27 3.22 11.84
C SER A 158 -4.29 2.30 11.11
N GLU A 159 -2.99 2.65 11.10
CA GLU A 159 -1.92 1.79 10.58
C GLU A 159 -1.73 0.51 11.41
N ARG A 160 -1.71 0.62 12.75
CA ARG A 160 -1.56 -0.54 13.65
C ARG A 160 -2.76 -1.48 13.56
N VAL A 161 -3.97 -0.94 13.56
CA VAL A 161 -5.20 -1.73 13.37
C VAL A 161 -5.17 -2.44 12.02
N GLY A 162 -4.78 -1.75 10.94
CA GLY A 162 -4.62 -2.36 9.62
C GLY A 162 -3.60 -3.51 9.63
N ALA A 163 -2.44 -3.31 10.24
CA ALA A 163 -1.38 -4.32 10.33
C ALA A 163 -1.81 -5.55 11.14
N PHE A 164 -2.41 -5.35 12.33
CA PHE A 164 -2.95 -6.46 13.13
C PHE A 164 -4.04 -7.21 12.37
N SER A 165 -4.96 -6.47 11.73
CA SER A 165 -6.05 -7.09 10.96
C SER A 165 -5.51 -7.95 9.82
N ALA A 166 -4.47 -7.50 9.11
CA ALA A 166 -3.84 -8.28 8.05
C ALA A 166 -3.18 -9.55 8.57
N ALA A 167 -2.45 -9.47 9.70
CA ALA A 167 -1.81 -10.62 10.30
C ALA A 167 -2.82 -11.67 10.77
N ILE A 168 -3.89 -11.23 11.44
CA ILE A 168 -4.99 -12.10 11.88
C ILE A 168 -5.64 -12.77 10.66
N ALA A 169 -5.94 -12.01 9.61
CA ALA A 169 -6.50 -12.56 8.37
C ALA A 169 -5.61 -13.65 7.76
N MET A 170 -4.30 -13.40 7.66
CA MET A 170 -3.33 -14.37 7.15
C MET A 170 -3.26 -15.64 8.01
N GLU A 171 -3.27 -15.51 9.35
CA GLU A 171 -3.28 -16.66 10.26
C GLU A 171 -4.58 -17.48 10.15
N MET A 172 -5.69 -16.83 9.81
CA MET A 172 -6.97 -17.49 9.52
C MET A 172 -7.02 -18.13 8.13
N GLY A 173 -5.96 -18.03 7.32
CA GLY A 173 -5.87 -18.63 6.00
C GLY A 173 -6.52 -17.81 4.88
N LEU A 174 -6.83 -16.53 5.13
CA LEU A 174 -7.30 -15.65 4.06
C LEU A 174 -6.16 -15.37 3.08
N SER A 175 -6.51 -15.09 1.83
CA SER A 175 -5.54 -14.76 0.81
C SER A 175 -4.82 -13.45 1.13
N ARG A 176 -3.61 -13.29 0.61
CA ARG A 176 -2.84 -12.04 0.70
C ARG A 176 -3.62 -10.83 0.21
N ARG A 177 -4.47 -11.02 -0.79
CA ARG A 177 -5.35 -9.96 -1.32
C ARG A 177 -6.40 -9.52 -0.28
N GLU A 178 -7.00 -10.47 0.43
CA GLU A 178 -7.97 -10.18 1.50
C GLU A 178 -7.28 -9.58 2.74
N ALA A 179 -6.06 -10.00 3.07
CA ALA A 179 -5.26 -9.36 4.11
C ALA A 179 -4.98 -7.88 3.78
N ASN A 180 -4.66 -7.57 2.51
CA ASN A 180 -4.49 -6.17 2.07
C ASN A 180 -5.78 -5.36 2.18
N TYR A 181 -6.95 -5.97 1.96
CA TYR A 181 -8.24 -5.30 2.20
C TYR A 181 -8.41 -4.88 3.65
N CYS A 182 -7.96 -5.71 4.60
CA CYS A 182 -7.96 -5.36 6.02
C CYS A 182 -7.02 -4.18 6.34
N ILE A 183 -5.85 -4.09 5.69
CA ILE A 183 -4.94 -2.93 5.84
C ILE A 183 -5.65 -1.64 5.41
N HIS A 184 -6.20 -1.62 4.20
CA HIS A 184 -6.84 -0.44 3.65
C HIS A 184 -8.08 -0.02 4.43
N ALA A 185 -8.91 -0.99 4.83
CA ALA A 185 -10.06 -0.70 5.67
C ALA A 185 -9.61 -0.19 7.05
N GLY A 186 -8.54 -0.72 7.64
CA GLY A 186 -8.00 -0.26 8.92
C GLY A 186 -7.59 1.19 8.88
N ILE A 187 -7.08 1.67 7.73
CA ILE A 187 -6.70 3.08 7.57
C ILE A 187 -7.92 4.00 7.42
N LEU A 188 -9.07 3.48 6.96
CA LEU A 188 -10.23 4.29 6.59
C LEU A 188 -11.47 4.10 7.47
N HIS A 189 -11.46 3.12 8.38
CA HIS A 189 -12.63 2.74 9.16
C HIS A 189 -13.26 3.92 9.91
N ASP A 190 -12.41 4.84 10.38
CA ASP A 190 -12.79 6.00 11.18
C ASP A 190 -12.95 7.31 10.42
N ILE A 191 -12.79 7.34 9.08
CA ILE A 191 -12.79 8.60 8.30
C ILE A 191 -14.09 9.42 8.47
N GLY A 192 -15.20 8.75 8.76
CA GLY A 192 -16.51 9.34 9.03
C GLY A 192 -16.58 10.18 10.31
N LYS A 193 -15.58 10.09 11.21
CA LYS A 193 -15.48 10.97 12.38
C LYS A 193 -15.22 12.44 12.01
N ILE A 194 -14.87 12.75 10.77
CA ILE A 194 -14.66 14.13 10.28
C ILE A 194 -15.87 15.06 10.49
N GLY A 195 -17.08 14.49 10.55
CA GLY A 195 -18.32 15.23 10.79
C GLY A 195 -18.65 15.49 12.26
N LEU A 196 -17.88 14.94 13.20
CA LEU A 196 -18.12 15.12 14.64
C LEU A 196 -17.58 16.47 15.13
N SER A 197 -18.28 17.07 16.10
CA SER A 197 -17.82 18.31 16.73
C SER A 197 -16.55 18.06 17.56
N GLU A 198 -15.68 19.07 17.66
CA GLU A 198 -14.48 18.97 18.50
C GLU A 198 -14.81 18.70 19.96
N ALA A 199 -15.95 19.20 20.45
CA ALA A 199 -16.42 18.98 21.81
C ALA A 199 -16.69 17.49 22.10
N ILE A 200 -17.22 16.74 21.12
CA ILE A 200 -17.46 15.30 21.24
C ILE A 200 -16.13 14.54 21.10
N LEU A 201 -15.33 14.87 20.07
CA LEU A 201 -14.05 14.19 19.80
C LEU A 201 -13.05 14.32 20.95
N ARG A 202 -13.00 15.47 21.63
CA ARG A 202 -12.02 15.77 22.70
C ARG A 202 -12.59 15.60 24.11
N LYS A 203 -13.77 14.99 24.26
CA LYS A 203 -14.43 14.87 25.56
C LYS A 203 -13.61 13.96 26.49
N ALA A 204 -13.22 14.50 27.65
CA ALA A 204 -12.42 13.79 28.66
C ALA A 204 -13.21 12.76 29.50
N GLY A 205 -14.55 12.76 29.38
CA GLY A 205 -15.46 11.94 30.15
C GLY A 205 -16.38 11.10 29.27
N PRO A 206 -17.31 10.32 29.85
CA PRO A 206 -18.25 9.53 29.09
C PRO A 206 -19.12 10.43 28.20
N LEU A 207 -19.45 9.91 27.01
CA LEU A 207 -20.41 10.53 26.11
C LEU A 207 -21.83 10.41 26.69
N SER A 208 -22.67 11.40 26.43
CA SER A 208 -24.12 11.29 26.63
C SER A 208 -24.73 10.31 25.63
N GLY A 209 -25.99 9.91 25.82
CA GLY A 209 -26.71 9.07 24.85
C GLY A 209 -26.71 9.70 23.46
N ASP A 210 -27.09 10.98 23.36
CA ASP A 210 -27.14 11.71 22.10
C ASP A 210 -25.75 11.84 21.43
N GLU A 211 -24.71 12.15 22.22
CA GLU A 211 -23.34 12.23 21.69
C GLU A 211 -22.85 10.87 21.20
N TYR A 212 -23.20 9.79 21.90
CA TYR A 212 -22.86 8.44 21.50
C TYR A 212 -23.60 8.03 20.22
N ASP A 213 -24.87 8.42 20.06
CA ASP A 213 -25.64 8.17 18.85
C ASP A 213 -25.11 8.95 17.64
N GLU A 214 -24.53 10.14 17.84
CA GLU A 214 -23.76 10.82 16.78
C GLU A 214 -22.49 10.03 16.40
N VAL A 215 -21.73 9.54 17.39
CA VAL A 215 -20.52 8.74 17.12
C VAL A 215 -20.88 7.45 16.37
N LYS A 216 -21.99 6.77 16.68
CA LYS A 216 -22.42 5.54 15.99
C LYS A 216 -22.66 5.70 14.49
N LYS A 217 -22.81 6.93 13.99
CA LYS A 217 -22.99 7.19 12.56
C LYS A 217 -21.69 7.06 11.77
N HIS A 218 -20.52 7.10 12.42
CA HIS A 218 -19.25 7.13 11.72
C HIS A 218 -19.00 5.96 10.76
N PRO A 219 -19.39 4.69 11.02
CA PRO A 219 -19.15 3.61 10.06
C PRO A 219 -19.94 3.81 8.76
N THR A 220 -21.17 4.30 8.86
CA THR A 220 -22.01 4.65 7.70
C THR A 220 -21.45 5.85 6.95
N ILE A 221 -20.97 6.88 7.65
CA ILE A 221 -20.36 8.06 7.02
C ILE A 221 -19.04 7.66 6.34
N SER A 222 -18.18 6.86 7.00
CA SER A 222 -16.96 6.30 6.41
C SER A 222 -17.27 5.52 5.13
N PHE A 223 -18.30 4.67 5.16
CA PHE A 223 -18.78 3.96 3.98
C PHE A 223 -19.19 4.93 2.85
N GLU A 224 -20.01 5.94 3.11
CA GLU A 224 -20.46 6.88 2.08
C GLU A 224 -19.33 7.78 1.54
N ILE A 225 -18.32 8.12 2.35
CA ILE A 225 -17.10 8.83 1.90
C ILE A 225 -16.28 7.94 0.95
N CYS A 226 -16.11 6.66 1.29
CA CYS A 226 -15.29 5.73 0.51
C CYS A 226 -16.01 5.15 -0.71
N LYS A 227 -17.35 5.08 -0.70
CA LYS A 227 -18.18 4.42 -1.73
C LYS A 227 -17.96 4.90 -3.17
N PRO A 228 -17.77 6.20 -3.45
CA PRO A 228 -17.47 6.67 -4.81
C PRO A 228 -16.12 6.16 -5.35
N LEU A 229 -15.22 5.72 -4.48
CA LEU A 229 -13.87 5.32 -4.82
C LEU A 229 -13.90 3.84 -5.21
N ARG A 230 -13.79 3.55 -6.51
CA ARG A 230 -13.84 2.17 -7.04
C ARG A 230 -12.85 1.23 -6.36
N MET A 231 -11.68 1.73 -5.98
CA MET A 231 -10.66 0.94 -5.27
C MET A 231 -11.12 0.48 -3.88
N CYS A 232 -12.08 1.18 -3.25
CA CYS A 232 -12.60 0.82 -1.93
C CYS A 232 -13.64 -0.29 -1.98
N ALA A 233 -14.25 -0.55 -3.14
CA ALA A 233 -15.36 -1.50 -3.27
C ALA A 233 -15.11 -2.87 -2.58
N PRO A 234 -13.93 -3.50 -2.67
CA PRO A 234 -13.69 -4.80 -2.04
C PRO A 234 -13.69 -4.77 -0.50
N TYR A 235 -13.47 -3.60 0.11
CA TYR A 235 -13.31 -3.44 1.56
C TYR A 235 -14.29 -2.45 2.21
N LEU A 236 -15.23 -1.89 1.45
CA LEU A 236 -16.38 -1.16 1.98
C LEU A 236 -17.18 -1.94 3.03
N PRO A 237 -17.44 -3.27 2.87
CA PRO A 237 -18.16 -4.02 3.90
C PRO A 237 -17.39 -4.10 5.23
N ILE A 238 -16.05 -4.06 5.17
CA ILE A 238 -15.20 -4.05 6.37
C ILE A 238 -15.37 -2.71 7.08
N ILE A 239 -15.22 -1.60 6.34
CA ILE A 239 -15.38 -0.23 6.86
C ILE A 239 -16.77 -0.03 7.49
N LYS A 240 -17.84 -0.46 6.83
CA LYS A 240 -19.21 -0.21 7.32
C LYS A 240 -19.52 -0.97 8.60
N HIS A 241 -19.00 -2.19 8.75
CA HIS A 241 -19.44 -3.12 9.81
C HIS A 241 -18.39 -3.38 10.89
N HIS A 242 -17.29 -2.61 10.94
CA HIS A 242 -16.23 -2.83 11.92
C HIS A 242 -16.68 -2.62 13.39
N GLN A 243 -17.83 -1.97 13.61
CA GLN A 243 -18.47 -1.79 14.93
C GLN A 243 -19.62 -2.78 15.19
N GLU A 244 -19.86 -3.72 14.27
CA GLU A 244 -20.77 -4.83 14.54
C GLU A 244 -20.19 -5.73 15.62
N ARG A 245 -21.09 -6.32 16.41
CA ARG A 245 -20.71 -7.22 17.50
C ARG A 245 -21.15 -8.61 17.15
N TYR A 246 -20.32 -9.60 17.47
CA TYR A 246 -20.62 -11.01 17.18
C TYR A 246 -21.98 -11.46 17.76
N ASP A 247 -22.41 -10.86 18.87
CA ASP A 247 -23.71 -11.07 19.54
C ASP A 247 -24.90 -10.30 18.96
N GLY A 248 -24.74 -9.57 17.85
CA GLY A 248 -25.81 -8.80 17.20
C GLY A 248 -26.19 -7.49 17.88
N LYS A 249 -25.47 -7.07 18.94
CA LYS A 249 -25.75 -5.81 19.66
C LYS A 249 -24.94 -4.62 19.11
N GLY A 250 -24.30 -4.81 17.97
CA GLY A 250 -23.47 -3.81 17.31
C GLY A 250 -24.28 -2.84 16.47
N TYR A 251 -23.58 -2.10 15.63
CA TYR A 251 -24.13 -1.12 14.70
C TYR A 251 -23.24 -1.06 13.45
N PRO A 252 -23.73 -0.57 12.30
CA PRO A 252 -25.01 0.13 12.07
C PRO A 252 -26.22 -0.78 11.79
N ASP A 253 -26.02 -2.01 11.33
CA ASP A 253 -27.07 -2.87 10.79
C ASP A 253 -27.51 -3.97 11.78
N GLY A 254 -26.75 -4.18 12.87
CA GLY A 254 -27.07 -5.16 13.92
C GLY A 254 -26.81 -6.60 13.49
N LEU A 255 -25.82 -6.80 12.61
CA LEU A 255 -25.44 -8.11 12.10
C LEU A 255 -24.85 -8.99 13.22
N SER A 256 -25.07 -10.30 13.12
CA SER A 256 -24.62 -11.27 14.13
C SER A 256 -23.82 -12.42 13.54
N GLY A 257 -22.92 -13.00 14.33
CA GLY A 257 -22.16 -14.19 13.94
C GLY A 257 -21.48 -14.04 12.57
N ASP A 258 -21.76 -14.99 11.67
CA ASP A 258 -21.18 -15.04 10.33
C ASP A 258 -21.84 -14.10 9.31
N GLU A 259 -22.93 -13.42 9.66
CA GLU A 259 -23.52 -12.35 8.83
C GLU A 259 -22.57 -11.16 8.74
N ILE A 260 -21.72 -10.97 9.76
CA ILE A 260 -20.70 -9.94 9.78
C ILE A 260 -19.56 -10.35 8.83
N PRO A 261 -19.16 -9.49 7.86
CA PRO A 261 -18.04 -9.77 6.97
C PRO A 261 -16.78 -10.16 7.76
N ILE A 262 -16.09 -11.22 7.33
CA ILE A 262 -14.93 -11.74 8.06
C ILE A 262 -13.87 -10.66 8.35
N GLY A 263 -13.60 -9.78 7.38
CA GLY A 263 -12.67 -8.67 7.58
C GLY A 263 -13.11 -7.68 8.67
N ALA A 264 -14.42 -7.46 8.86
CA ALA A 264 -14.95 -6.61 9.93
C ALA A 264 -14.79 -7.29 11.31
N ARG A 265 -15.04 -8.60 11.39
CA ARG A 265 -14.78 -9.38 12.62
C ARG A 265 -13.31 -9.38 13.00
N VAL A 266 -12.43 -9.52 12.01
CA VAL A 266 -10.98 -9.40 12.16
C VAL A 266 -10.58 -8.01 12.68
N MET A 267 -11.12 -6.96 12.07
CA MET A 267 -10.85 -5.59 12.46
C MET A 267 -11.32 -5.26 13.88
N ALA A 268 -12.49 -5.74 14.28
CA ALA A 268 -13.02 -5.51 15.62
C ALA A 268 -12.09 -6.05 16.72
N VAL A 269 -11.42 -7.19 16.49
CA VAL A 269 -10.41 -7.73 17.42
C VAL A 269 -9.15 -6.86 17.43
N ALA A 270 -8.66 -6.46 16.26
CA ALA A 270 -7.47 -5.61 16.13
C ALA A 270 -7.66 -4.23 16.78
N ASP A 271 -8.80 -3.58 16.51
CA ASP A 271 -9.17 -2.29 17.08
C ASP A 271 -9.34 -2.38 18.61
N ALA A 272 -10.06 -3.39 19.10
CA ALA A 272 -10.21 -3.59 20.55
C ALA A 272 -8.85 -3.77 21.26
N TYR A 273 -7.92 -4.51 20.66
CA TYR A 273 -6.58 -4.66 21.20
C TYR A 273 -5.82 -3.33 21.23
N ASP A 274 -5.73 -2.64 20.09
CA ASP A 274 -4.99 -1.38 20.00
C ASP A 274 -5.58 -0.31 20.93
N ALA A 275 -6.91 -0.23 21.02
CA ALA A 275 -7.62 0.66 21.91
C ALA A 275 -7.30 0.43 23.40
N MET A 276 -6.97 -0.82 23.79
CA MET A 276 -6.62 -1.19 25.16
C MET A 276 -5.14 -0.96 25.48
N THR A 277 -4.25 -1.18 24.52
CA THR A 277 -2.79 -1.14 24.74
C THR A 277 -2.16 0.19 24.40
N SER A 278 -2.80 1.02 23.57
CA SER A 278 -2.32 2.36 23.23
C SER A 278 -2.61 3.36 24.36
N SER A 279 -1.61 4.17 24.72
CA SER A 279 -1.75 5.22 25.72
C SER A 279 -2.71 6.31 25.22
N ARG A 280 -3.77 6.62 25.99
CA ARG A 280 -4.73 7.71 25.71
C ARG A 280 -4.55 8.83 26.76
N ALA A 281 -4.88 10.09 26.43
CA ALA A 281 -4.65 11.24 27.31
C ALA A 281 -5.33 11.16 28.70
N TYR A 282 -6.33 10.27 28.86
CA TYR A 282 -7.09 10.09 30.10
C TYR A 282 -7.01 8.67 30.69
N ARG A 283 -6.24 7.76 30.08
CA ARG A 283 -6.08 6.38 30.56
C ARG A 283 -4.66 5.90 30.29
N GLN A 284 -3.92 5.56 31.35
CA GLN A 284 -2.70 4.77 31.21
C GLN A 284 -3.04 3.50 30.42
N SER A 285 -2.17 3.11 29.48
CA SER A 285 -2.32 1.87 28.73
C SER A 285 -2.55 0.72 29.70
N LEU A 286 -3.49 -0.18 29.36
CA LEU A 286 -3.67 -1.36 30.19
C LEU A 286 -2.40 -2.21 30.11
N PRO A 287 -1.99 -2.87 31.21
CA PRO A 287 -0.99 -3.92 31.15
C PRO A 287 -1.39 -4.93 30.07
N GLU A 288 -0.41 -5.37 29.27
CA GLU A 288 -0.64 -6.26 28.13
C GLU A 288 -1.44 -7.51 28.54
N GLU A 289 -1.11 -8.12 29.68
CA GLU A 289 -1.86 -9.26 30.23
C GLU A 289 -3.33 -8.97 30.52
N GLU A 290 -3.64 -7.75 30.97
CA GLU A 290 -5.03 -7.34 31.22
C GLU A 290 -5.79 -7.14 29.91
N ALA A 291 -5.15 -6.54 28.90
CA ALA A 291 -5.74 -6.39 27.56
C ALA A 291 -6.05 -7.76 26.93
N LEU A 292 -5.12 -8.71 27.03
CA LEU A 292 -5.31 -10.09 26.57
C LEU A 292 -6.44 -10.81 27.33
N SER A 293 -6.51 -10.64 28.66
CA SER A 293 -7.59 -11.20 29.47
C SER A 293 -8.96 -10.66 29.06
N ARG A 294 -9.06 -9.35 28.80
CA ARG A 294 -10.28 -8.70 28.32
C ARG A 294 -10.68 -9.17 26.92
N LEU A 295 -9.73 -9.34 26.00
CA LEU A 295 -9.99 -9.93 24.68
C LEU A 295 -10.61 -11.33 24.80
N ARG A 296 -10.01 -12.22 25.59
CA ARG A 296 -10.54 -13.59 25.80
C ARG A 296 -11.95 -13.58 26.36
N LYS A 297 -12.22 -12.73 27.36
CA LYS A 297 -13.57 -12.61 27.96
C LYS A 297 -14.62 -12.07 26.99
N SER A 298 -14.19 -11.35 25.95
CA SER A 298 -15.08 -10.75 24.95
C SER A 298 -15.41 -11.70 23.79
N ALA A 299 -14.73 -12.84 23.70
CA ALA A 299 -14.99 -13.88 22.70
C ALA A 299 -16.41 -14.46 22.84
N GLY A 300 -17.11 -14.59 21.72
CA GLY A 300 -18.48 -15.10 21.65
C GLY A 300 -19.55 -14.08 22.06
N SER A 301 -19.15 -12.88 22.47
CA SER A 301 -20.05 -11.75 22.72
C SER A 301 -19.74 -10.61 21.78
N GLN A 302 -18.82 -9.71 22.14
CA GLN A 302 -18.41 -8.62 21.28
C GLN A 302 -17.61 -9.12 20.07
N LEU A 303 -16.73 -10.09 20.31
CA LEU A 303 -15.71 -10.51 19.36
C LEU A 303 -15.94 -11.95 18.91
N ASP A 304 -15.61 -12.23 17.65
CA ASP A 304 -15.63 -13.59 17.11
C ASP A 304 -14.58 -14.48 17.83
N PRO A 305 -14.99 -15.61 18.42
CA PRO A 305 -14.06 -16.55 19.06
C PRO A 305 -12.91 -17.03 18.17
N ALA A 306 -13.18 -17.34 16.90
CA ALA A 306 -12.19 -17.87 15.98
C ALA A 306 -11.12 -16.82 15.62
N VAL A 307 -11.55 -15.56 15.48
CA VAL A 307 -10.66 -14.42 15.26
C VAL A 307 -9.80 -14.15 16.49
N VAL A 308 -10.40 -14.17 17.69
CA VAL A 308 -9.66 -14.02 18.95
C VAL A 308 -8.61 -15.12 19.08
N GLU A 309 -8.93 -16.37 18.76
CA GLU A 309 -7.99 -17.47 18.80
C GLU A 309 -6.84 -17.32 17.79
N ALA A 310 -7.13 -16.84 16.56
CA ALA A 310 -6.09 -16.49 15.59
C ALA A 310 -5.16 -15.38 16.09
N PHE A 311 -5.70 -14.34 16.72
CA PHE A 311 -4.90 -13.30 17.36
C PHE A 311 -3.94 -13.88 18.43
N PHE A 312 -4.43 -14.79 19.28
CA PHE A 312 -3.60 -15.41 20.30
C PHE A 312 -2.48 -16.29 19.72
N ARG A 313 -2.72 -16.99 18.61
CA ARG A 313 -1.66 -17.76 17.92
C ARG A 313 -0.53 -16.88 17.41
N ILE A 314 -0.87 -15.73 16.82
CA ILE A 314 0.12 -14.74 16.37
C ILE A 314 0.90 -14.19 17.56
N TYR A 315 0.20 -13.85 18.63
CA TYR A 315 0.78 -13.29 19.84
C TYR A 315 1.72 -14.28 20.56
N GLU A 316 1.37 -15.55 20.61
CA GLU A 316 2.22 -16.61 21.17
C GLU A 316 3.50 -16.80 20.33
N ARG A 317 3.37 -16.73 18.99
CA ARG A 317 4.52 -16.82 18.08
C ARG A 317 5.52 -15.68 18.30
N LYS A 318 5.04 -14.45 18.56
CA LYS A 318 5.87 -13.32 19.03
C LYS A 318 6.62 -13.69 20.32
N ARG A 319 5.91 -14.14 21.35
CA ARG A 319 6.52 -14.49 22.66
C ARG A 319 7.61 -15.56 22.56
N ILE A 320 7.41 -16.58 21.72
CA ILE A 320 8.40 -17.65 21.49
C ILE A 320 9.66 -17.08 20.81
N LEU A 321 9.49 -16.20 19.84
CA LEU A 321 10.64 -15.60 19.14
C LEU A 321 11.37 -14.59 20.01
N GLU A 322 10.66 -13.80 20.82
CA GLU A 322 11.28 -12.91 21.81
C GLU A 322 12.04 -13.69 22.88
N SER A 323 11.55 -14.84 23.34
CA SER A 323 12.29 -15.67 24.30
C SER A 323 13.52 -16.34 23.67
N ALA A 324 13.43 -16.74 22.40
CA ALA A 324 14.59 -17.22 21.63
C ALA A 324 15.63 -16.12 21.35
N GLN A 325 15.17 -14.90 21.03
CA GLN A 325 16.01 -13.72 20.78
C GLN A 325 16.49 -13.01 22.04
N ALA A 326 15.88 -13.22 23.21
CA ALA A 326 16.44 -12.77 24.49
C ALA A 326 17.77 -13.46 24.81
N SER A 327 18.06 -14.61 24.18
CA SER A 327 19.40 -15.23 24.18
C SER A 327 20.38 -14.58 23.19
N ALA A 328 19.90 -13.69 22.31
CA ALA A 328 20.64 -12.95 21.28
C ALA A 328 20.08 -11.51 21.14
N SER A 329 20.29 -10.68 22.18
CA SER A 329 19.97 -9.25 22.30
C SER A 329 19.14 -8.59 21.17
N LEU A 330 17.81 -8.70 21.19
CA LEU A 330 16.93 -7.75 20.49
C LEU A 330 15.59 -7.59 21.21
N GLY A 331 15.26 -6.36 21.61
CA GLY A 331 13.92 -5.96 22.03
C GLY A 331 13.19 -5.30 20.86
N ARG A 332 12.34 -6.05 20.16
CA ARG A 332 11.46 -5.49 19.11
C ARG A 332 10.06 -5.23 19.68
N HIS A 333 9.40 -4.17 19.23
CA HIS A 333 7.99 -3.98 19.53
C HIS A 333 7.14 -5.01 18.77
N PHE A 334 6.03 -5.47 19.36
CA PHE A 334 5.12 -6.45 18.74
C PHE A 334 4.65 -6.02 17.34
N ILE A 335 4.44 -4.73 17.15
CA ILE A 335 4.03 -4.14 15.87
C ILE A 335 5.11 -4.38 14.81
N ASP A 336 6.36 -4.06 15.12
CA ASP A 336 7.49 -4.28 14.21
C ASP A 336 7.64 -5.76 13.84
N TYR A 337 7.37 -6.66 14.79
CA TYR A 337 7.34 -8.10 14.53
C TYR A 337 6.22 -8.50 13.54
N ILE A 338 5.02 -7.93 13.66
CA ILE A 338 3.93 -8.16 12.70
C ILE A 338 4.30 -7.63 11.32
N PHE A 339 4.86 -6.42 11.27
CA PHE A 339 5.35 -5.83 10.02
C PHE A 339 6.42 -6.71 9.37
N ASP A 340 7.36 -7.24 10.13
CA ASP A 340 8.43 -8.10 9.59
C ASP A 340 7.93 -9.49 9.17
N LEU A 341 7.06 -10.13 9.94
CA LEU A 341 6.67 -11.51 9.67
C LEU A 341 5.61 -11.62 8.55
N TYR A 342 4.68 -10.67 8.52
CA TYR A 342 3.51 -10.74 7.64
C TYR A 342 3.49 -9.64 6.57
N LEU A 343 4.23 -8.52 6.76
CA LEU A 343 4.21 -7.38 5.83
C LEU A 343 5.53 -7.15 5.09
N GLN A 344 6.70 -7.65 5.52
CA GLN A 344 7.94 -7.60 4.70
C GLN A 344 7.81 -8.29 3.33
N PRO A 345 7.09 -9.43 3.18
CA PRO A 345 6.84 -9.99 1.85
C PRO A 345 6.11 -9.02 0.90
N LEU A 346 5.40 -8.01 1.43
CA LEU A 346 4.77 -6.91 0.68
C LEU A 346 5.74 -5.79 0.29
N ARG A 347 6.89 -5.67 0.94
CA ARG A 347 7.99 -4.81 0.46
C ARG A 347 8.84 -5.51 -0.58
N THR A 348 9.15 -6.80 -0.44
CA THR A 348 10.01 -7.51 -1.41
C THR A 348 9.35 -7.82 -2.76
N ALA A 349 8.05 -7.50 -2.92
CA ALA A 349 7.35 -7.49 -4.21
C ALA A 349 7.16 -6.07 -4.78
N GLY A 350 7.76 -5.05 -4.16
CA GLY A 350 7.68 -3.64 -4.56
C GLY A 350 8.66 -2.77 -3.77
N GLY A 351 9.92 -3.21 -3.63
CA GLY A 351 10.89 -2.53 -2.77
C GLY A 351 12.05 -3.41 -2.32
N GLY A 352 13.11 -3.38 -3.12
CA GLY A 352 14.46 -3.70 -2.70
C GLY A 352 15.41 -3.00 -3.64
#